data_AF-A0A3E2HCI4-F1
#
_entry.id   AF-A0A3E2HCI4-F1
#
_cell.length_a   1.000
_cell.length_b   1.000
_cell.length_c   1.000
_cell.angle_alpha   90.00
_cell.angle_beta   90.00
_cell.angle_gamma   90.00
#
_symmetry.space_group_name_H-M   'P 1'
#
loop_
_entity.id
_entity.type
_entity.pdbx_description
1 polymer ?
#
loop_
_entity_poly.entity_id
_entity_poly.type
_entity_poly.pdbx_seq_one_letter_code
_entity_poly.pdbx_strand_id
1 'polypeptide(L)'
;MADHEVADIVNKEWKAADAVNNPDRWIHRLTPEELEGFDHALKTTLAKGHKGCETMTKEDFPLNKAASDVLALVLEKLENDMGMYVLRGIPVQNYTKDELRMMYWGLGLHMGTSVSQSGKGDYIGDVKNFGDKIDAWSHSGRGYMSRKRLEFHSDSADVVSLLVLNTAKEGGLSKICSAIAVRNEIARKRPDLLKVLYEDFYWSWKGYEKKGERPWYHYPMYSDCDGRFSCRKILPHIFSGQDFPDVPRLTDQQKEALAYIDEVTNDETLYFSMMFEPGDIQFLNNHITHHARSEFLDGDTMETRRHLLRLWLAPKNSRPLSPRLKDFYQDGSSGACSSLVAIVEEDKDEEEEEKMAGREKEEEVRVEVLIEVVVAVMAEEESYKTKPFLLQPCRTRAQNDSEIGERANPNDSAQTS
;
A
#
# COMPACT_ATOMS: atom_id res chain seq x y z
N MET A 1 5.13 28.18 -32.35
CA MET A 1 4.41 27.01 -31.82
C MET A 1 4.95 26.60 -30.45
N ALA A 2 6.28 26.48 -30.26
CA ALA A 2 6.88 26.23 -28.94
C ALA A 2 6.51 27.24 -27.83
N ASP A 3 6.41 28.54 -28.15
CA ASP A 3 6.09 29.57 -27.14
C ASP A 3 4.64 29.50 -26.60
N HIS A 4 3.69 28.96 -27.37
CA HIS A 4 2.31 28.77 -26.89
C HIS A 4 2.17 27.52 -26.00
N GLU A 5 2.89 26.44 -26.30
CA GLU A 5 2.86 25.20 -25.52
C GLU A 5 3.52 25.37 -24.14
N VAL A 6 4.61 26.16 -24.05
CA VAL A 6 5.24 26.49 -22.77
C VAL A 6 4.33 27.38 -21.90
N ALA A 7 3.56 28.28 -22.51
CA ALA A 7 2.64 29.17 -21.79
C ALA A 7 1.48 28.41 -21.12
N ASP A 8 0.96 27.35 -21.74
CA ASP A 8 -0.16 26.56 -21.17
C ASP A 8 0.24 25.74 -19.94
N ILE A 9 1.50 25.30 -19.84
CA ILE A 9 2.03 24.60 -18.67
C ILE A 9 2.21 25.56 -17.49
N VAL A 10 2.71 26.77 -17.75
CA VAL A 10 2.98 27.77 -16.70
C VAL A 10 1.70 28.23 -16.00
N ASN A 11 0.57 28.30 -16.74
CA ASN A 11 -0.69 28.87 -16.24
C ASN A 11 -1.48 27.95 -15.29
N LYS A 12 -1.03 26.70 -15.06
CA LYS A 12 -1.73 25.73 -14.19
C LYS A 12 -1.06 25.49 -12.85
N GLU A 13 0.02 26.23 -12.53
CA GLU A 13 0.64 26.14 -11.21
C GLU A 13 -0.32 26.59 -10.10
N TRP A 14 -0.18 25.98 -8.92
CA TRP A 14 -0.81 26.43 -7.69
C TRP A 14 0.19 26.30 -6.55
N LYS A 15 0.11 27.21 -5.58
CA LYS A 15 0.98 27.25 -4.40
C LYS A 15 0.21 26.89 -3.13
N ALA A 16 0.91 26.74 -2.02
CA ALA A 16 0.32 26.37 -0.74
C ALA A 16 -0.88 27.25 -0.35
N ALA A 17 -0.75 28.57 -0.54
CA ALA A 17 -1.79 29.54 -0.23
C ALA A 17 -3.07 29.34 -1.06
N ASP A 18 -2.97 28.91 -2.32
CA ASP A 18 -4.15 28.69 -3.17
C ASP A 18 -5.00 27.54 -2.63
N ALA A 19 -4.35 26.46 -2.18
CA ALA A 19 -5.01 25.30 -1.59
C ALA A 19 -5.63 25.66 -0.22
N VAL A 20 -4.90 26.38 0.63
CA VAL A 20 -5.35 26.78 1.97
C VAL A 20 -6.52 27.75 1.91
N ASN A 21 -6.47 28.74 1.01
CA ASN A 21 -7.48 29.79 0.94
C ASN A 21 -8.75 29.38 0.19
N ASN A 22 -8.69 28.32 -0.62
CA ASN A 22 -9.82 27.87 -1.45
C ASN A 22 -10.09 26.36 -1.29
N PRO A 23 -10.42 25.87 -0.09
CA PRO A 23 -10.66 24.45 0.16
C PRO A 23 -11.76 23.87 -0.75
N ASP A 24 -12.81 24.63 -1.05
CA ASP A 24 -13.93 24.18 -1.90
C ASP A 24 -13.52 23.93 -3.37
N ARG A 25 -12.33 24.37 -3.80
CA ARG A 25 -11.80 24.05 -5.13
C ARG A 25 -11.41 22.57 -5.25
N TRP A 26 -11.02 21.95 -4.14
CA TRP A 26 -10.45 20.60 -4.12
C TRP A 26 -11.06 19.68 -3.06
N ILE A 27 -11.95 20.15 -2.19
CA ILE A 27 -12.76 19.34 -1.29
C ILE A 27 -14.23 19.42 -1.72
N HIS A 28 -14.82 18.27 -2.01
CA HIS A 28 -16.26 18.11 -2.19
C HIS A 28 -16.84 17.34 -1.02
N ARG A 29 -17.77 17.95 -0.29
CA ARG A 29 -18.54 17.25 0.75
C ARG A 29 -19.69 16.51 0.08
N LEU A 30 -19.67 15.19 0.22
CA LEU A 30 -20.66 14.33 -0.41
C LEU A 30 -22.07 14.67 0.09
N THR A 31 -22.98 14.86 -0.86
CA THR A 31 -24.39 15.11 -0.61
C THR A 31 -25.10 13.82 -0.20
N PRO A 32 -26.28 13.91 0.45
CA PRO A 32 -27.07 12.72 0.78
C PRO A 32 -27.41 11.85 -0.44
N GLU A 33 -27.66 12.46 -1.60
CA GLU A 33 -28.01 11.73 -2.84
C GLU A 33 -26.80 10.98 -3.44
N GLU A 34 -25.60 11.57 -3.36
CA GLU A 34 -24.36 10.90 -3.78
C GLU A 34 -24.04 9.72 -2.83
N LEU A 35 -24.19 9.92 -1.52
CA LEU A 35 -23.99 8.88 -0.51
C LEU A 35 -24.99 7.73 -0.68
N GLU A 36 -26.27 8.04 -0.92
CA GLU A 36 -27.29 7.03 -1.24
C GLU A 36 -26.89 6.24 -2.50
N GLY A 37 -26.35 6.91 -3.52
CA GLY A 37 -25.88 6.27 -4.74
C GLY A 37 -24.77 5.25 -4.48
N PHE A 38 -23.80 5.57 -3.62
CA PHE A 38 -22.72 4.65 -3.24
C PHE A 38 -23.24 3.48 -2.40
N ASP A 39 -24.13 3.76 -1.43
CA ASP A 39 -24.72 2.76 -0.55
C ASP A 39 -25.63 1.78 -1.32
N HIS A 40 -26.48 2.29 -2.20
CA HIS A 40 -27.35 1.48 -3.06
C HIS A 40 -26.55 0.58 -3.99
N ALA A 41 -25.48 1.10 -4.59
CA ALA A 41 -24.60 0.33 -5.46
C ALA A 41 -23.97 -0.84 -4.70
N LEU A 42 -23.39 -0.59 -3.51
CA LEU A 42 -22.82 -1.63 -2.66
C LEU A 42 -23.87 -2.69 -2.28
N LYS A 43 -25.04 -2.28 -1.81
CA LYS A 43 -26.12 -3.21 -1.43
C LYS A 43 -26.57 -4.07 -2.61
N THR A 44 -26.64 -3.49 -3.80
CA THR A 44 -26.98 -4.21 -5.03
C THR A 44 -25.91 -5.24 -5.38
N THR A 45 -24.64 -4.87 -5.30
CA THR A 45 -23.51 -5.79 -5.50
C THR A 45 -23.55 -6.96 -4.51
N LEU A 46 -23.78 -6.69 -3.22
CA LEU A 46 -23.90 -7.74 -2.20
C LEU A 46 -25.10 -8.66 -2.44
N ALA A 47 -26.25 -8.10 -2.83
CA ALA A 47 -27.46 -8.87 -3.15
C ALA A 47 -27.28 -9.80 -4.37
N LYS A 48 -26.37 -9.46 -5.30
CA LYS A 48 -25.96 -10.33 -6.41
C LYS A 48 -25.03 -11.49 -5.98
N GLY A 49 -24.59 -11.51 -4.72
CA GLY A 49 -23.79 -12.59 -4.14
C GLY A 49 -22.27 -12.41 -4.26
N HIS A 50 -21.79 -11.23 -4.68
CA HIS A 50 -20.36 -10.91 -4.67
C HIS A 50 -19.83 -10.89 -3.24
N LYS A 51 -18.66 -11.49 -3.02
CA LYS A 51 -18.01 -11.60 -1.70
C LYS A 51 -16.69 -10.83 -1.61
N GLY A 52 -16.23 -10.28 -2.73
CA GLY A 52 -14.91 -9.68 -2.87
C GLY A 52 -14.76 -8.92 -4.18
N CYS A 53 -13.71 -8.12 -4.26
CA CYS A 53 -13.42 -7.21 -5.38
C CYS A 53 -13.21 -7.96 -6.70
N GLU A 54 -12.56 -9.13 -6.63
CA GLU A 54 -12.18 -9.98 -7.76
C GLU A 54 -13.37 -10.52 -8.56
N THR A 55 -14.57 -10.51 -7.97
CA THR A 55 -15.78 -10.98 -8.64
C THR A 55 -16.58 -9.88 -9.30
N MET A 56 -16.22 -8.60 -9.10
CA MET A 56 -17.03 -7.45 -9.50
C MET A 56 -16.61 -6.88 -10.85
N THR A 57 -17.60 -6.59 -11.70
CA THR A 57 -17.44 -5.71 -12.87
C THR A 57 -18.07 -4.34 -12.63
N LYS A 58 -17.84 -3.37 -13.53
CA LYS A 58 -18.46 -2.04 -13.43
C LYS A 58 -19.98 -2.13 -13.39
N GLU A 59 -20.56 -3.04 -14.17
CA GLU A 59 -21.99 -3.30 -14.27
C GLU A 59 -22.59 -3.91 -13.00
N ASP A 60 -21.75 -4.48 -12.13
CA ASP A 60 -22.16 -5.03 -10.84
C ASP A 60 -22.26 -3.99 -9.73
N PHE A 61 -21.75 -2.78 -9.97
CA PHE A 61 -21.78 -1.66 -9.02
C PHE A 61 -22.57 -0.47 -9.62
N PRO A 62 -23.90 -0.55 -9.75
CA PRO A 62 -24.68 0.48 -10.45
C PRO A 62 -24.82 1.76 -9.62
N LEU A 63 -24.17 2.84 -10.08
CA LEU A 63 -24.29 4.17 -9.48
C LEU A 63 -25.55 4.89 -9.96
N ASN A 64 -26.19 5.65 -9.06
CA ASN A 64 -27.17 6.64 -9.46
C ASN A 64 -26.50 7.82 -10.20
N LYS A 65 -27.30 8.74 -10.74
CA LYS A 65 -26.77 9.85 -11.55
C LYS A 65 -25.85 10.75 -10.73
N ALA A 66 -26.24 11.16 -9.54
CA ALA A 66 -25.45 12.07 -8.69
C ALA A 66 -24.08 11.47 -8.35
N ALA A 67 -24.05 10.20 -7.93
CA ALA A 67 -22.83 9.45 -7.65
C ALA A 67 -21.94 9.28 -8.90
N SER A 68 -22.52 9.05 -10.07
CA SER A 68 -21.75 8.99 -11.32
C SER A 68 -21.18 10.35 -11.72
N ASP A 69 -21.95 11.42 -11.55
CA ASP A 69 -21.54 12.79 -11.91
C ASP A 69 -20.39 13.26 -11.02
N VAL A 70 -20.42 12.96 -9.72
CA VAL A 70 -19.33 13.37 -8.80
C VAL A 70 -18.02 12.64 -9.12
N LEU A 71 -18.06 11.36 -9.52
CA LEU A 71 -16.84 10.66 -9.98
C LEU A 71 -16.31 11.24 -11.29
N ALA A 72 -17.19 11.67 -12.21
CA ALA A 72 -16.78 12.36 -13.43
C ALA A 72 -16.13 13.73 -13.13
N LEU A 73 -16.66 14.46 -12.15
CA LEU A 73 -16.07 15.71 -11.65
C LEU A 73 -14.67 15.47 -11.07
N VAL A 74 -14.48 14.41 -10.28
CA VAL A 74 -13.15 14.04 -9.75
C VAL A 74 -12.16 13.87 -10.90
N LEU A 75 -12.51 13.10 -11.94
CA LEU A 75 -11.65 12.89 -13.09
C LEU A 75 -11.30 14.18 -13.83
N GLU A 76 -12.25 15.10 -13.97
CA GLU A 76 -12.02 16.42 -14.56
C GLU A 76 -11.02 17.23 -13.75
N LYS A 77 -11.21 17.29 -12.42
CA LYS A 77 -10.36 18.05 -11.50
C LYS A 77 -8.94 17.51 -11.40
N LEU A 78 -8.78 16.20 -11.47
CA LEU A 78 -7.47 15.55 -11.47
C LEU A 78 -6.67 15.84 -12.74
N GLU A 79 -7.31 15.91 -13.90
CA GLU A 79 -6.58 16.11 -15.15
C GLU A 79 -6.43 17.59 -15.54
N ASN A 80 -7.42 18.43 -15.23
CA ASN A 80 -7.50 19.79 -15.77
C ASN A 80 -7.43 20.92 -14.74
N ASP A 81 -7.42 20.61 -13.44
CA ASP A 81 -7.33 21.61 -12.36
C ASP A 81 -6.07 21.36 -11.50
N MET A 82 -6.19 21.29 -10.18
CA MET A 82 -5.05 21.20 -9.26
C MET A 82 -4.33 19.84 -9.30
N GLY A 83 -4.88 18.82 -9.96
CA GLY A 83 -4.33 17.46 -9.87
C GLY A 83 -4.60 16.78 -8.53
N MET A 84 -5.47 17.36 -7.71
CA MET A 84 -5.90 16.79 -6.43
C MET A 84 -7.38 17.03 -6.22
N TYR A 85 -8.05 16.06 -5.58
CA TYR A 85 -9.44 16.20 -5.17
C TYR A 85 -9.74 15.30 -3.98
N VAL A 86 -10.63 15.74 -3.07
CA VAL A 86 -11.06 14.97 -1.91
C VAL A 86 -12.58 14.88 -1.91
N LEU A 87 -13.11 13.66 -1.91
CA LEU A 87 -14.49 13.40 -1.55
C LEU A 87 -14.57 13.19 -0.05
N ARG A 88 -15.33 14.03 0.65
CA ARG A 88 -15.40 14.03 2.12
C ARG A 88 -16.76 13.54 2.59
N GLY A 89 -16.74 12.66 3.59
CA GLY A 89 -17.91 12.35 4.41
C GLY A 89 -18.55 10.99 4.13
N ILE A 90 -17.81 10.00 3.63
CA ILE A 90 -18.31 8.61 3.64
C ILE A 90 -18.48 8.16 5.11
N PRO A 91 -19.66 7.69 5.52
CA PRO A 91 -19.89 7.29 6.90
C PRO A 91 -19.30 5.89 7.17
N VAL A 92 -17.97 5.80 7.22
CA VAL A 92 -17.21 4.54 7.30
C VAL A 92 -17.62 3.65 8.47
N GLN A 93 -18.13 4.21 9.55
CA GLN A 93 -18.64 3.50 10.72
C GLN A 93 -19.91 2.67 10.44
N ASN A 94 -20.61 2.94 9.34
CA ASN A 94 -21.82 2.20 8.94
C ASN A 94 -21.50 0.92 8.17
N TYR A 95 -20.24 0.68 7.84
CA TYR A 95 -19.81 -0.41 6.97
C TYR A 95 -18.73 -1.24 7.65
N THR A 96 -18.72 -2.54 7.36
CA THR A 96 -17.58 -3.39 7.66
C THR A 96 -16.39 -3.02 6.77
N LYS A 97 -15.18 -3.43 7.17
CA LYS A 97 -13.98 -3.20 6.38
C LYS A 97 -14.10 -3.81 4.96
N ASP A 98 -14.68 -4.99 4.84
CA ASP A 98 -14.82 -5.68 3.55
C ASP A 98 -15.83 -4.97 2.65
N GLU A 99 -16.93 -4.49 3.22
CA GLU A 99 -17.89 -3.61 2.51
C GLU A 99 -17.22 -2.32 2.03
N LEU A 100 -16.39 -1.67 2.84
CA LEU A 100 -15.63 -0.48 2.42
C LEU A 100 -14.63 -0.80 1.30
N ARG A 101 -13.97 -1.96 1.33
CA ARG A 101 -13.10 -2.40 0.23
C ARG A 101 -13.89 -2.60 -1.06
N MET A 102 -15.04 -3.26 -0.98
CA MET A 102 -15.92 -3.49 -2.14
C MET A 102 -16.50 -2.18 -2.69
N MET A 103 -16.96 -1.28 -1.82
CA MET A 103 -17.41 0.06 -2.21
C MET A 103 -16.29 0.80 -2.93
N TYR A 104 -15.11 0.86 -2.31
CA TYR A 104 -13.97 1.56 -2.86
C TYR A 104 -13.49 1.00 -4.21
N TRP A 105 -13.51 -0.33 -4.34
CA TRP A 105 -13.26 -1.02 -5.61
C TRP A 105 -14.29 -0.65 -6.67
N GLY A 106 -15.57 -0.70 -6.32
CA GLY A 106 -16.69 -0.33 -7.18
C GLY A 106 -16.55 1.08 -7.73
N LEU A 107 -16.20 2.06 -6.89
CA LEU A 107 -15.89 3.43 -7.33
C LEU A 107 -14.72 3.43 -8.33
N GLY A 108 -13.65 2.70 -8.04
CA GLY A 108 -12.50 2.54 -8.93
C GLY A 108 -12.87 2.05 -10.34
N LEU A 109 -13.75 1.06 -10.43
CA LEU A 109 -14.25 0.50 -11.70
C LEU A 109 -15.00 1.53 -12.57
N HIS A 110 -15.58 2.57 -11.97
CA HIS A 110 -16.21 3.68 -12.69
C HIS A 110 -15.21 4.76 -13.13
N MET A 111 -14.06 4.84 -12.47
CA MET A 111 -13.07 5.90 -12.68
C MET A 111 -11.99 5.55 -13.71
N GLY A 112 -11.64 4.27 -13.84
CA GLY A 112 -10.59 3.85 -14.75
C GLY A 112 -10.20 2.39 -14.59
N THR A 113 -9.03 2.06 -15.13
CA THR A 113 -8.44 0.72 -14.95
C THR A 113 -7.62 0.70 -13.68
N SER A 114 -7.93 -0.21 -12.77
CA SER A 114 -7.12 -0.42 -11.56
C SER A 114 -5.76 -1.02 -11.92
N VAL A 115 -4.72 -0.59 -11.21
CA VAL A 115 -3.36 -1.08 -11.44
C VAL A 115 -2.80 -1.80 -10.23
N SER A 116 -2.07 -2.89 -10.49
CA SER A 116 -1.42 -3.68 -9.44
C SER A 116 -0.37 -2.85 -8.70
N GLN A 117 -0.32 -3.03 -7.38
CA GLN A 117 0.60 -2.32 -6.50
C GLN A 117 1.78 -3.19 -6.03
N SER A 118 1.72 -4.50 -6.26
CA SER A 118 2.71 -5.49 -5.80
C SER A 118 2.92 -6.64 -6.79
N GLY A 119 4.03 -7.39 -6.60
CA GLY A 119 4.38 -8.65 -7.30
C GLY A 119 3.24 -9.66 -7.38
N LYS A 120 2.35 -9.58 -6.38
CA LYS A 120 1.29 -10.53 -6.08
C LYS A 120 -0.06 -10.16 -6.69
N GLY A 121 -0.14 -9.04 -7.42
CA GLY A 121 -1.38 -8.59 -8.05
C GLY A 121 -2.33 -7.83 -7.10
N ASP A 122 -1.84 -7.28 -5.99
CA ASP A 122 -2.69 -6.55 -5.04
C ASP A 122 -3.19 -5.23 -5.66
N TYR A 123 -4.51 -5.13 -5.91
CA TYR A 123 -5.12 -3.91 -6.44
C TYR A 123 -5.54 -2.91 -5.36
N ILE A 124 -5.87 -3.37 -4.15
CA ILE A 124 -6.15 -2.51 -2.99
C ILE A 124 -5.12 -2.79 -1.90
N GLY A 125 -4.26 -1.82 -1.63
CA GLY A 125 -3.21 -1.92 -0.61
C GLY A 125 -3.64 -1.34 0.73
N ASP A 126 -3.29 -2.02 1.82
CA ASP A 126 -3.44 -1.49 3.18
C ASP A 126 -2.28 -0.53 3.50
N VAL A 127 -2.59 0.74 3.73
CA VAL A 127 -1.63 1.78 4.10
C VAL A 127 -1.72 2.06 5.60
N LYS A 128 -0.84 1.41 6.35
CA LYS A 128 -0.74 1.47 7.81
C LYS A 128 0.68 1.15 8.26
N ASN A 129 0.96 1.39 9.53
CA ASN A 129 2.20 0.91 10.13
C ASN A 129 2.09 -0.61 10.39
N PHE A 130 2.90 -1.42 9.71
CA PHE A 130 2.91 -2.88 9.90
C PHE A 130 3.87 -3.33 11.02
N GLY A 131 4.54 -2.39 11.70
CA GLY A 131 5.43 -2.65 12.83
C GLY A 131 6.89 -2.30 12.54
N ASP A 132 7.67 -2.14 13.61
CA ASP A 132 9.04 -1.60 13.55
C ASP A 132 10.09 -2.53 12.91
N LYS A 133 9.72 -3.78 12.57
CA LYS A 133 10.60 -4.74 11.89
C LYS A 133 10.72 -4.51 10.38
N ILE A 134 9.91 -3.60 9.80
CA ILE A 134 10.02 -3.25 8.39
C ILE A 134 10.95 -2.05 8.25
N ASP A 135 12.15 -2.29 7.70
CA ASP A 135 13.01 -1.20 7.26
C ASP A 135 12.46 -0.62 5.95
N ALA A 136 11.85 0.57 6.06
CA ALA A 136 11.28 1.32 4.95
C ALA A 136 12.29 1.68 3.84
N TRP A 137 13.60 1.57 4.10
CA TRP A 137 14.67 1.87 3.15
C TRP A 137 15.32 0.62 2.54
N SER A 138 14.92 -0.57 3.00
CA SER A 138 15.38 -1.85 2.44
C SER A 138 14.84 -2.09 1.03
N HIS A 139 15.38 -3.11 0.34
CA HIS A 139 14.94 -3.48 -1.02
C HIS A 139 13.44 -3.83 -1.11
N SER A 140 12.85 -4.37 -0.04
CA SER A 140 11.42 -4.73 0.03
C SER A 140 10.57 -3.73 0.82
N GLY A 141 11.19 -2.83 1.57
CA GLY A 141 10.51 -1.83 2.38
C GLY A 141 9.86 -0.74 1.55
N ARG A 142 8.60 -0.40 1.88
CA ARG A 142 7.91 0.76 1.31
C ARG A 142 7.54 1.72 2.42
N GLY A 143 7.83 3.01 2.24
CA GLY A 143 7.67 4.02 3.29
C GLY A 143 6.26 4.12 3.89
N TYR A 144 5.23 3.75 3.12
CA TYR A 144 3.85 3.69 3.61
C TYR A 144 3.63 2.64 4.72
N MET A 145 4.50 1.63 4.82
CA MET A 145 4.41 0.52 5.78
C MET A 145 4.94 0.88 7.18
N SER A 146 5.50 2.09 7.36
CA SER A 146 6.12 2.53 8.60
C SER A 146 5.50 3.84 9.13
N ARG A 147 5.76 4.14 10.41
CA ARG A 147 5.37 5.40 11.06
C ARG A 147 6.27 6.61 10.79
N LYS A 148 7.43 6.39 10.16
CA LYS A 148 8.42 7.43 9.87
C LYS A 148 7.89 8.44 8.86
N ARG A 149 8.50 9.61 8.77
CA ARG A 149 8.23 10.56 7.69
C ARG A 149 8.40 9.89 6.32
N LEU A 150 7.50 10.21 5.40
CA LEU A 150 7.58 9.81 3.99
C LEU A 150 7.82 11.05 3.14
N GLU A 151 8.95 11.08 2.44
CA GLU A 151 9.36 12.24 1.64
C GLU A 151 8.49 12.45 0.39
N PHE A 152 8.59 13.65 -0.20
CA PHE A 152 7.82 13.99 -1.39
C PHE A 152 8.16 13.07 -2.55
N HIS A 153 7.13 12.39 -3.05
CA HIS A 153 7.20 11.45 -4.16
C HIS A 153 5.93 11.48 -5.00
N SER A 154 5.95 10.76 -6.12
CA SER A 154 4.77 10.43 -6.92
C SER A 154 4.70 8.90 -7.06
N ASP A 155 3.50 8.33 -6.91
CA ASP A 155 3.30 6.88 -6.99
C ASP A 155 3.41 6.39 -8.44
N SER A 156 3.57 5.08 -8.61
CA SER A 156 3.82 4.43 -9.91
C SER A 156 2.52 4.10 -10.68
N ALA A 157 1.63 5.09 -10.79
CA ALA A 157 0.35 5.00 -11.51
C ALA A 157 -0.06 6.41 -11.96
N ASP A 158 -1.05 6.55 -12.86
CA ASP A 158 -1.54 7.88 -13.26
C ASP A 158 -2.21 8.61 -12.09
N VAL A 159 -3.08 7.90 -11.38
CA VAL A 159 -3.76 8.41 -10.19
C VAL A 159 -3.52 7.48 -9.01
N VAL A 160 -3.15 8.06 -7.86
CA VAL A 160 -3.24 7.40 -6.56
C VAL A 160 -4.47 7.90 -5.81
N SER A 161 -5.20 6.96 -5.24
CA SER A 161 -6.36 7.24 -4.38
C SER A 161 -6.16 6.63 -3.00
N LEU A 162 -6.63 7.33 -1.96
CA LEU A 162 -6.58 6.91 -0.56
C LEU A 162 -7.94 7.08 0.11
N LEU A 163 -8.62 5.98 0.46
CA LEU A 163 -9.78 5.97 1.34
C LEU A 163 -9.32 5.85 2.80
N VAL A 164 -9.79 6.76 3.65
CA VAL A 164 -9.39 6.85 5.06
C VAL A 164 -10.38 6.08 5.93
N LEU A 165 -9.93 4.98 6.52
CA LEU A 165 -10.73 4.22 7.49
C LEU A 165 -10.56 4.80 8.89
N ASN A 166 -9.31 5.07 9.27
CA ASN A 166 -8.98 5.69 10.54
C ASN A 166 -7.68 6.53 10.43
N THR A 167 -7.61 7.60 11.21
CA THR A 167 -6.45 8.50 11.27
C THR A 167 -5.46 8.05 12.33
N ALA A 168 -4.24 8.62 12.31
CA ALA A 168 -3.31 8.46 13.43
C ALA A 168 -3.82 9.20 14.67
N LYS A 169 -3.30 8.83 15.85
CA LYS A 169 -3.55 9.53 17.11
C LYS A 169 -2.91 10.92 17.09
N GLU A 170 -1.67 10.99 16.60
CA GLU A 170 -0.91 12.23 16.44
C GLU A 170 -0.13 12.22 15.11
N GLY A 171 0.01 13.39 14.48
CA GLY A 171 0.73 13.53 13.21
C GLY A 171 0.04 12.84 12.04
N GLY A 172 0.82 12.37 11.07
CA GLY A 172 0.33 11.69 9.87
C GLY A 172 -0.33 12.61 8.85
N LEU A 173 0.04 13.90 8.88
CA LEU A 173 -0.44 14.92 7.96
C LEU A 173 -0.09 14.53 6.52
N SER A 174 -1.08 14.58 5.63
CA SER A 174 -0.86 14.51 4.19
C SER A 174 -0.28 15.84 3.73
N LYS A 175 0.84 15.80 3.01
CA LYS A 175 1.47 16.98 2.41
C LYS A 175 1.40 16.85 0.90
N ILE A 176 1.05 17.92 0.20
CA ILE A 176 0.84 17.90 -1.25
C ILE A 176 1.39 19.20 -1.84
N CYS A 177 2.09 19.11 -2.96
CA CYS A 177 2.49 20.26 -3.76
C CYS A 177 2.28 20.03 -5.26
N SER A 178 2.10 21.13 -5.99
CA SER A 178 2.04 21.15 -7.45
C SER A 178 3.44 20.90 -8.02
N ALA A 179 3.59 19.82 -8.79
CA ALA A 179 4.83 19.58 -9.52
C ALA A 179 5.07 20.63 -10.61
N ILE A 180 4.00 21.28 -11.12
CA ILE A 180 4.10 22.41 -12.04
C ILE A 180 4.71 23.62 -11.33
N ALA A 181 4.24 23.94 -10.12
CA ALA A 181 4.81 25.04 -9.34
C ALA A 181 6.28 24.80 -8.98
N VAL A 182 6.62 23.56 -8.59
CA VAL A 182 8.02 23.15 -8.33
C VAL A 182 8.87 23.32 -9.58
N ARG A 183 8.43 22.80 -10.73
CA ARG A 183 9.10 22.97 -12.02
C ARG A 183 9.32 24.45 -12.36
N ASN A 184 8.29 25.28 -12.21
CA ASN A 184 8.38 26.70 -12.51
C ASN A 184 9.30 27.46 -11.55
N GLU A 185 9.33 27.08 -10.27
CA GLU A 185 10.27 27.64 -9.31
C GLU A 185 11.72 27.31 -9.68
N ILE A 186 11.98 26.06 -10.07
CA ILE A 186 13.30 25.65 -10.60
C ILE A 186 13.61 26.41 -11.88
N ALA A 187 12.64 26.61 -12.79
CA ALA A 187 12.83 27.41 -14.00
C ALA A 187 13.26 28.86 -13.70
N ARG A 188 12.68 29.47 -12.66
CA ARG A 188 13.00 30.84 -12.24
C ARG A 188 14.38 30.95 -11.58
N LYS A 189 14.73 30.01 -10.71
CA LYS A 189 15.92 30.09 -9.85
C LYS A 189 17.15 29.38 -10.42
N ARG A 190 16.96 28.22 -11.04
CA ARG A 190 18.01 27.32 -11.55
C ARG A 190 17.61 26.71 -12.91
N PRO A 191 17.45 27.53 -13.96
CA PRO A 191 17.09 27.03 -15.31
C PRO A 191 18.13 26.07 -15.89
N ASP A 192 19.36 26.11 -15.41
CA ASP A 192 20.41 25.13 -15.69
C ASP A 192 20.04 23.74 -15.16
N LEU A 193 19.59 23.63 -13.91
CA LEU A 193 19.14 22.36 -13.32
C LEU A 193 17.80 21.90 -13.90
N LEU A 194 16.90 22.82 -14.29
CA LEU A 194 15.67 22.44 -14.97
C LEU A 194 15.96 21.59 -16.22
N LYS A 195 16.94 21.99 -17.05
CA LYS A 195 17.32 21.24 -18.25
C LYS A 195 17.74 19.82 -17.92
N VAL A 196 18.50 19.66 -16.83
CA VAL A 196 18.96 18.34 -16.35
C VAL A 196 17.79 17.45 -15.95
N LEU A 197 16.71 17.99 -15.37
CA LEU A 197 15.52 17.20 -15.00
C LEU A 197 14.77 16.61 -16.21
N TYR A 198 15.00 17.15 -17.41
CA TYR A 198 14.48 16.63 -18.69
C TYR A 198 15.43 15.65 -19.40
N GLU A 199 16.64 15.45 -18.87
CA GLU A 199 17.56 14.40 -19.32
C GLU A 199 17.15 13.04 -18.75
N ASP A 200 17.68 11.96 -19.32
CA ASP A 200 17.38 10.61 -18.85
C ASP A 200 18.07 10.34 -17.50
N PHE A 201 17.28 9.79 -16.57
CA PHE A 201 17.78 9.19 -15.34
C PHE A 201 17.59 7.68 -15.42
N TYR A 202 18.45 6.93 -14.72
CA TYR A 202 18.38 5.48 -14.64
C TYR A 202 17.77 5.08 -13.31
N TRP A 203 16.70 4.31 -13.38
CA TRP A 203 15.84 3.95 -12.26
C TRP A 203 15.88 2.44 -12.06
N SER A 204 15.97 2.01 -10.80
CA SER A 204 15.76 0.61 -10.43
C SER A 204 14.28 0.23 -10.50
N TRP A 205 14.01 -0.98 -10.98
CA TRP A 205 12.70 -1.64 -10.83
C TRP A 205 12.41 -2.09 -9.40
N LYS A 206 13.41 -2.05 -8.50
CA LYS A 206 13.30 -2.52 -7.12
C LYS A 206 12.84 -3.98 -7.01
N GLY A 207 13.22 -4.83 -7.97
CA GLY A 207 12.85 -6.24 -8.01
C GLY A 207 11.48 -6.52 -8.61
N TYR A 208 10.85 -5.52 -9.26
CA TYR A 208 9.56 -5.66 -9.95
C TYR A 208 9.69 -5.73 -11.49
N GLU A 209 10.90 -5.91 -12.00
CA GLU A 209 11.15 -6.17 -13.41
C GLU A 209 10.47 -7.47 -13.88
N LYS A 210 10.10 -7.53 -15.16
CA LYS A 210 9.64 -8.79 -15.77
C LYS A 210 10.81 -9.77 -15.84
N LYS A 211 10.51 -11.07 -15.74
CA LYS A 211 11.49 -12.16 -15.89
C LYS A 211 12.24 -11.99 -17.22
N GLY A 212 13.57 -11.86 -17.15
CA GLY A 212 14.45 -11.70 -18.30
C GLY A 212 14.63 -10.25 -18.80
N GLU A 213 13.98 -9.27 -18.20
CA GLU A 213 14.25 -7.85 -18.46
C GLU A 213 15.39 -7.32 -17.58
N ARG A 214 15.94 -6.16 -17.95
CA ARG A 214 16.96 -5.47 -17.14
C ARG A 214 16.34 -5.04 -15.80
N PRO A 215 17.11 -5.06 -14.70
CA PRO A 215 16.62 -4.66 -13.36
C PRO A 215 16.55 -3.12 -13.19
N TRP A 216 16.76 -2.38 -14.28
CA TRP A 216 16.64 -0.94 -14.37
C TRP A 216 16.01 -0.50 -15.71
N TYR A 217 15.51 0.73 -15.73
CA TYR A 217 14.98 1.43 -16.90
C TYR A 217 15.50 2.86 -16.95
N HIS A 218 15.37 3.53 -18.09
CA HIS A 218 15.70 4.94 -18.22
C HIS A 218 14.45 5.77 -18.52
N TYR A 219 14.35 6.93 -17.87
CA TYR A 219 13.15 7.75 -17.87
C TYR A 219 13.55 9.17 -17.40
N PRO A 220 13.19 10.25 -18.11
CA PRO A 220 13.45 11.60 -17.64
C PRO A 220 12.49 11.97 -16.51
N MET A 221 12.96 12.63 -15.45
CA MET A 221 12.07 13.00 -14.33
C MET A 221 10.93 13.90 -14.78
N TYR A 222 11.21 14.83 -15.71
CA TYR A 222 10.25 15.73 -16.34
C TYR A 222 10.14 15.44 -17.83
N SER A 223 8.91 15.50 -18.33
CA SER A 223 8.61 15.36 -19.75
C SER A 223 7.41 16.21 -20.13
N ASP A 224 7.31 16.55 -21.40
CA ASP A 224 6.16 17.22 -21.98
C ASP A 224 5.66 16.39 -23.17
N CYS A 225 4.34 16.29 -23.34
CA CYS A 225 3.68 15.70 -24.51
C CYS A 225 2.39 16.46 -24.80
N ASP A 226 2.21 16.93 -26.03
CA ASP A 226 1.00 17.65 -26.47
C ASP A 226 0.59 18.81 -25.53
N GLY A 227 1.58 19.61 -25.09
CA GLY A 227 1.38 20.71 -24.16
C GLY A 227 1.04 20.30 -22.72
N ARG A 228 1.14 19.01 -22.38
CA ARG A 228 0.94 18.47 -21.02
C ARG A 228 2.28 18.11 -20.40
N PHE A 229 2.59 18.74 -19.27
CA PHE A 229 3.70 18.38 -18.41
C PHE A 229 3.41 17.11 -17.62
N SER A 230 4.39 16.22 -17.50
CA SER A 230 4.36 15.06 -16.62
C SER A 230 5.66 14.93 -15.86
N CYS A 231 5.54 14.59 -14.58
CA CYS A 231 6.67 14.32 -13.71
C CYS A 231 6.58 12.94 -13.07
N ARG A 232 7.75 12.44 -12.65
CA ARG A 232 7.85 11.35 -11.68
C ARG A 232 9.02 11.61 -10.75
N LYS A 233 8.76 11.66 -9.44
CA LYS A 233 9.79 11.83 -8.40
C LYS A 233 9.75 10.65 -7.44
N ILE A 234 10.73 9.76 -7.53
CA ILE A 234 10.99 8.72 -6.51
C ILE A 234 12.51 8.53 -6.38
N LEU A 235 13.19 9.47 -5.71
CA LEU A 235 14.65 9.50 -5.64
C LEU A 235 15.31 8.17 -5.22
N PRO A 236 14.75 7.39 -4.26
CA PRO A 236 15.31 6.09 -3.91
C PRO A 236 15.44 5.10 -5.08
N HIS A 237 14.57 5.18 -6.10
CA HIS A 237 14.68 4.34 -7.29
C HIS A 237 15.84 4.76 -8.20
N ILE A 238 16.13 6.07 -8.30
CA ILE A 238 17.30 6.56 -9.05
C ILE A 238 18.58 6.16 -8.32
N PHE A 239 18.64 6.39 -7.00
CA PHE A 239 19.83 6.06 -6.23
C PHE A 239 20.14 4.57 -6.20
N SER A 240 19.14 3.70 -6.01
CA SER A 240 19.37 2.25 -6.12
C SER A 240 19.62 1.77 -7.55
N GLY A 241 19.23 2.54 -8.57
CA GLY A 241 19.66 2.28 -9.94
C GLY A 241 21.19 2.34 -10.10
N GLN A 242 21.88 3.08 -9.23
CA GLN A 242 23.34 3.15 -9.21
C GLN A 242 23.98 1.87 -8.66
N ASP A 243 23.24 0.94 -8.05
CA ASP A 243 23.83 -0.33 -7.58
C ASP A 243 24.18 -1.27 -8.75
N PHE A 244 23.59 -1.05 -9.94
CA PHE A 244 23.85 -1.86 -11.14
C PHE A 244 25.12 -1.40 -11.87
N PRO A 245 26.11 -2.28 -12.13
CA PRO A 245 27.40 -1.87 -12.73
C PRO A 245 27.31 -1.28 -14.14
N ASP A 246 26.31 -1.67 -14.93
CA ASP A 246 26.10 -1.25 -16.31
C ASP A 246 25.33 0.08 -16.45
N VAL A 247 24.81 0.62 -15.34
CA VAL A 247 24.14 1.93 -15.31
C VAL A 247 25.16 3.06 -15.32
N PRO A 248 25.02 4.07 -16.21
CA PRO A 248 25.82 5.28 -16.16
C PRO A 248 25.77 5.96 -14.78
N ARG A 249 26.94 6.36 -14.29
CA ARG A 249 27.05 7.08 -13.01
C ARG A 249 26.38 8.46 -13.14
N LEU A 250 25.65 8.86 -12.10
CA LEU A 250 25.09 10.21 -12.02
C LEU A 250 26.21 11.27 -12.19
N THR A 251 26.00 12.21 -13.10
CA THR A 251 26.85 13.39 -13.22
C THR A 251 26.68 14.29 -12.00
N ASP A 252 27.62 15.20 -11.76
CA ASP A 252 27.51 16.13 -10.63
C ASP A 252 26.31 17.08 -10.81
N GLN A 253 25.99 17.48 -12.04
CA GLN A 253 24.78 18.25 -12.34
C GLN A 253 23.48 17.45 -12.07
N GLN A 254 23.45 16.15 -12.37
CA GLN A 254 22.30 15.30 -12.04
C GLN A 254 22.12 15.17 -10.52
N LYS A 255 23.19 14.97 -9.76
CA LYS A 255 23.13 14.92 -8.29
C LYS A 255 22.64 16.26 -7.72
N GLU A 256 23.13 17.37 -8.25
CA GLU A 256 22.71 18.72 -7.85
C GLU A 256 21.22 18.95 -8.16
N ALA A 257 20.76 18.55 -9.35
CA ALA A 257 19.36 18.66 -9.74
C ALA A 257 18.42 17.82 -8.83
N LEU A 258 18.84 16.59 -8.48
CA LEU A 258 18.10 15.70 -7.57
C LEU A 258 18.03 16.26 -6.13
N ALA A 259 19.11 16.88 -5.65
CA ALA A 259 19.11 17.54 -4.34
C ALA A 259 18.23 18.80 -4.37
N TYR A 260 18.31 19.59 -5.45
CA TYR A 260 17.59 20.85 -5.56
C TYR A 260 16.07 20.66 -5.70
N ILE A 261 15.61 19.68 -6.48
CA ILE A 261 14.17 19.37 -6.53
C ILE A 261 13.64 18.93 -5.15
N ASP A 262 14.45 18.19 -4.38
CA ASP A 262 14.05 17.79 -3.02
C ASP A 262 13.93 19.00 -2.09
N GLU A 263 14.90 19.92 -2.14
CA GLU A 263 14.85 21.21 -1.44
C GLU A 263 13.60 22.01 -1.81
N VAL A 264 13.35 22.21 -3.11
CA VAL A 264 12.20 22.99 -3.59
C VAL A 264 10.87 22.35 -3.19
N THR A 265 10.75 21.01 -3.23
CA THR A 265 9.52 20.35 -2.74
C THR A 265 9.27 20.55 -1.25
N ASN A 266 10.29 20.89 -0.47
CA ASN A 266 10.21 21.19 0.96
C ASN A 266 10.05 22.69 1.27
N ASP A 267 9.94 23.56 0.26
CA ASP A 267 9.58 24.98 0.46
C ASP A 267 8.12 25.10 0.91
N GLU A 268 7.90 25.63 2.11
CA GLU A 268 6.56 25.76 2.73
C GLU A 268 5.62 26.68 1.94
N THR A 269 6.14 27.49 1.02
CA THR A 269 5.31 28.29 0.11
C THR A 269 4.72 27.45 -1.04
N LEU A 270 5.27 26.27 -1.32
CA LEU A 270 4.87 25.41 -2.44
C LEU A 270 4.02 24.21 -2.03
N TYR A 271 4.11 23.74 -0.78
CA TYR A 271 3.30 22.63 -0.30
C TYR A 271 2.31 23.08 0.78
N PHE A 272 1.14 22.47 0.81
CA PHE A 272 0.24 22.57 1.96
C PHE A 272 0.15 21.22 2.67
N SER A 273 -0.32 21.27 3.92
CA SER A 273 -0.56 20.09 4.74
C SER A 273 -2.02 20.04 5.15
N MET A 274 -2.59 18.84 5.22
CA MET A 274 -3.93 18.64 5.75
C MET A 274 -4.00 17.37 6.60
N MET A 275 -4.89 17.40 7.59
CA MET A 275 -5.31 16.20 8.30
C MET A 275 -6.53 15.62 7.59
N PHE A 276 -6.51 14.32 7.38
CA PHE A 276 -7.68 13.60 6.89
C PHE A 276 -8.77 13.48 7.94
N GLU A 277 -10.00 13.28 7.48
CA GLU A 277 -11.12 12.79 8.30
C GLU A 277 -11.41 11.32 7.91
N PRO A 278 -11.81 10.45 8.85
CA PRO A 278 -12.38 9.14 8.49
C PRO A 278 -13.53 9.33 7.48
N GLY A 279 -13.48 8.57 6.38
CA GLY A 279 -14.42 8.72 5.27
C GLY A 279 -14.00 9.70 4.17
N ASP A 280 -12.85 10.35 4.29
CA ASP A 280 -12.24 11.03 3.15
C ASP A 280 -11.73 10.01 2.11
N ILE A 281 -11.98 10.29 0.83
CA ILE A 281 -11.24 9.71 -0.29
C ILE A 281 -10.42 10.81 -0.96
N GLN A 282 -9.10 10.74 -0.84
CA GLN A 282 -8.19 11.59 -1.59
C GLN A 282 -7.85 10.95 -2.93
N PHE A 283 -7.79 11.78 -3.97
CA PHE A 283 -7.27 11.42 -5.29
C PHE A 283 -6.17 12.41 -5.68
N LEU A 284 -5.08 11.89 -6.24
CA LEU A 284 -3.94 12.67 -6.72
C LEU A 284 -3.51 12.19 -8.10
N ASN A 285 -3.32 13.12 -9.02
CA ASN A 285 -2.68 12.88 -10.30
C ASN A 285 -1.16 12.91 -10.11
N ASN A 286 -0.53 11.75 -10.18
CA ASN A 286 0.91 11.58 -9.93
C ASN A 286 1.78 12.32 -10.95
N HIS A 287 1.25 12.66 -12.12
CA HIS A 287 2.00 13.38 -13.17
C HIS A 287 2.18 14.85 -12.86
N ILE A 288 1.33 15.46 -12.02
CA ILE A 288 1.38 16.90 -11.70
C ILE A 288 1.36 17.22 -10.21
N THR A 289 1.41 16.20 -9.35
CA THR A 289 1.50 16.39 -7.91
C THR A 289 2.64 15.56 -7.33
N HIS A 290 3.26 16.12 -6.29
CA HIS A 290 4.07 15.34 -5.36
C HIS A 290 3.35 15.31 -4.02
N HIS A 291 3.45 14.19 -3.33
CA HIS A 291 2.85 14.00 -2.02
C HIS A 291 3.82 13.38 -1.03
N ALA A 292 3.59 13.68 0.23
CA ALA A 292 4.38 13.24 1.36
C ALA A 292 3.47 13.01 2.56
N ARG A 293 4.06 12.47 3.62
CA ARG A 293 3.38 12.29 4.90
C ARG A 293 4.33 12.65 6.04
N SER A 294 3.86 13.40 7.02
CA SER A 294 4.62 13.59 8.25
C SER A 294 4.79 12.26 9.01
N GLU A 295 5.69 12.24 9.98
CA GLU A 295 5.69 11.18 10.98
C GLU A 295 4.38 11.14 11.76
N PHE A 296 4.08 10.00 12.37
CA PHE A 296 2.87 9.81 13.16
C PHE A 296 3.04 8.84 14.32
N LEU A 297 2.12 8.93 15.28
CA LEU A 297 1.93 7.97 16.35
C LEU A 297 0.57 7.29 16.18
N ASP A 298 0.57 5.96 16.24
CA ASP A 298 -0.64 5.14 16.21
C ASP A 298 -1.38 5.20 17.55
N GLY A 299 -2.67 4.83 17.51
CA GLY A 299 -3.41 4.49 18.71
C GLY A 299 -2.96 3.16 19.33
N ASP A 300 -3.38 2.96 20.58
CA ASP A 300 -2.92 1.85 21.42
C ASP A 300 -3.57 0.50 21.07
N THR A 301 -4.69 0.50 20.34
CA THR A 301 -5.41 -0.71 19.87
C THR A 301 -5.45 -0.77 18.35
N MET A 302 -5.61 -1.96 17.75
CA MET A 302 -5.62 -2.14 16.29
C MET A 302 -6.66 -1.27 15.57
N GLU A 303 -7.81 -1.04 16.20
CA GLU A 303 -8.94 -0.26 15.70
C GLU A 303 -8.66 1.25 15.73
N THR A 304 -7.77 1.69 16.62
CA THR A 304 -7.38 3.11 16.79
C THR A 304 -6.10 3.48 16.04
N ARG A 305 -5.50 2.53 15.32
CA ARG A 305 -4.32 2.77 14.48
C ARG A 305 -4.70 3.42 13.15
N ARG A 306 -3.76 4.17 12.58
CA ARG A 306 -3.95 4.76 11.25
C ARG A 306 -4.11 3.66 10.21
N HIS A 307 -5.20 3.72 9.45
CA HIS A 307 -5.48 2.73 8.40
C HIS A 307 -6.18 3.38 7.21
N LEU A 308 -5.51 3.35 6.07
CA LEU A 308 -6.06 3.79 4.79
C LEU A 308 -6.05 2.63 3.79
N LEU A 309 -6.94 2.67 2.81
CA LEU A 309 -6.94 1.80 1.64
C LEU A 309 -6.42 2.58 0.44
N ARG A 310 -5.43 2.05 -0.26
CA ARG A 310 -4.87 2.66 -1.46
C ARG A 310 -5.34 1.95 -2.70
N LEU A 311 -5.69 2.72 -3.72
CA LEU A 311 -5.98 2.24 -5.07
C LEU A 311 -5.13 3.02 -6.07
N TRP A 312 -4.60 2.33 -7.07
CA TRP A 312 -3.91 2.93 -8.21
C TRP A 312 -4.80 2.80 -9.43
N LEU A 313 -4.94 3.87 -10.19
CA LEU A 313 -5.85 3.98 -11.32
C LEU A 313 -5.13 4.53 -12.55
N ALA A 314 -5.53 4.05 -13.71
CA ALA A 314 -5.31 4.64 -15.02
C ALA A 314 -6.67 5.13 -15.56
N PRO A 315 -7.05 6.40 -15.33
CA PRO A 315 -8.31 6.94 -15.80
C PRO A 315 -8.37 7.06 -17.33
N LYS A 316 -9.55 6.88 -17.92
CA LYS A 316 -9.74 6.99 -19.38
C LYS A 316 -9.40 8.38 -19.94
N ASN A 317 -9.51 9.42 -19.13
CA ASN A 317 -9.17 10.79 -19.50
C ASN A 317 -7.74 11.19 -19.11
N SER A 318 -6.87 10.24 -18.75
CA SER A 318 -5.47 10.56 -18.43
C SER A 318 -4.77 11.22 -19.63
N ARG A 319 -3.83 12.12 -19.34
CA ARG A 319 -3.02 12.79 -20.38
C ARG A 319 -2.22 11.80 -21.22
N PRO A 320 -1.93 12.15 -22.50
CA PRO A 320 -0.91 11.46 -23.25
C PRO A 320 0.46 11.61 -22.56
N LEU A 321 1.27 10.57 -22.64
CA LEU A 321 2.62 10.54 -22.08
C LEU A 321 3.67 10.59 -23.19
N SER A 322 4.81 11.23 -22.90
CA SER A 322 5.91 11.33 -23.84
C SER A 322 6.38 9.92 -24.25
N PRO A 323 6.71 9.67 -25.53
CA PRO A 323 7.28 8.38 -25.96
C PRO A 323 8.58 8.00 -25.24
N ARG A 324 9.26 8.97 -24.61
CA ARG A 324 10.43 8.74 -23.74
C ARG A 324 10.08 7.95 -22.46
N LEU A 325 8.81 7.88 -22.10
CA LEU A 325 8.34 7.19 -20.90
C LEU A 325 7.98 5.73 -21.15
N LYS A 326 8.14 5.24 -22.39
CA LYS A 326 7.71 3.91 -22.84
C LYS A 326 8.36 2.75 -22.09
N ASP A 327 9.59 2.91 -21.62
CA ASP A 327 10.29 1.86 -20.86
C ASP A 327 9.54 1.55 -19.55
N PHE A 328 8.80 2.54 -19.02
CA PHE A 328 7.93 2.38 -17.88
C PHE A 328 6.49 2.09 -18.30
N TYR A 329 5.85 3.03 -18.98
CA TYR A 329 4.41 2.98 -19.24
C TYR A 329 4.02 1.96 -20.33
N GLN A 330 4.95 1.51 -21.19
CA GLN A 330 4.74 0.67 -22.39
C GLN A 330 3.81 1.31 -23.44
N ASP A 331 2.58 1.61 -23.06
CA ASP A 331 1.59 2.38 -23.82
C ASP A 331 1.35 3.73 -23.12
N GLY A 332 1.63 4.82 -23.83
CA GLY A 332 1.47 6.20 -23.34
C GLY A 332 0.16 6.87 -23.75
N SER A 333 -0.78 6.13 -24.34
CA SER A 333 -2.08 6.65 -24.74
C SER A 333 -3.02 6.84 -23.54
N SER A 334 -3.94 7.81 -23.66
CA SER A 334 -4.93 8.10 -22.61
C SER A 334 -5.73 6.86 -22.22
N GLY A 335 -5.81 6.58 -20.91
CA GLY A 335 -6.52 5.43 -20.37
C GLY A 335 -5.83 4.08 -20.57
N ALA A 336 -4.63 4.03 -21.14
CA ALA A 336 -3.84 2.82 -21.18
C ALA A 336 -3.48 2.38 -19.76
N CYS A 337 -3.60 1.08 -19.47
CA CYS A 337 -3.12 0.55 -18.20
C CYS A 337 -1.61 0.44 -18.29
N SER A 338 -0.94 1.37 -17.63
CA SER A 338 0.49 1.54 -17.76
C SER A 338 1.17 1.59 -16.39
N SER A 339 0.98 0.54 -15.59
CA SER A 339 2.01 0.02 -14.68
C SER A 339 1.86 -1.49 -14.47
N LEU A 340 2.90 -2.31 -14.46
CA LEU A 340 4.15 -2.35 -13.67
C LEU A 340 4.06 -2.94 -12.28
N VAL A 341 3.24 -3.97 -12.17
CA VAL A 341 3.85 -5.17 -11.64
C VAL A 341 3.52 -6.34 -12.56
N ALA A 342 4.56 -6.94 -13.14
CA ALA A 342 4.39 -8.29 -13.66
C ALA A 342 3.83 -9.11 -12.50
N ILE A 343 2.68 -9.76 -12.70
CA ILE A 343 2.35 -10.89 -11.85
C ILE A 343 3.57 -11.79 -12.00
N VAL A 344 4.34 -11.91 -10.92
CA VAL A 344 5.34 -12.96 -10.88
C VAL A 344 4.48 -14.20 -10.81
N GLU A 345 4.26 -14.83 -11.97
CA GLU A 345 3.89 -16.23 -11.98
C GLU A 345 5.04 -16.91 -11.25
N GLU A 346 4.84 -17.16 -9.95
CA GLU A 346 5.54 -18.25 -9.29
C GLU A 346 5.14 -19.46 -10.11
N ASP A 347 5.99 -19.82 -11.09
CA ASP A 347 6.13 -21.21 -11.50
C ASP A 347 6.18 -21.94 -10.17
N LYS A 348 5.12 -22.68 -9.85
CA LYS A 348 5.13 -23.58 -8.71
C LYS A 348 6.33 -24.48 -8.95
N ASP A 349 7.44 -24.20 -8.26
CA ASP A 349 8.60 -25.05 -8.33
C ASP A 349 8.10 -26.44 -7.93
N GLU A 350 8.07 -27.39 -8.88
CA GLU A 350 7.69 -28.78 -8.62
C GLU A 350 8.53 -29.36 -7.47
N GLU A 351 9.71 -28.78 -7.21
CA GLU A 351 10.56 -29.06 -6.05
C GLU A 351 9.98 -28.64 -4.69
N GLU A 352 9.22 -27.54 -4.58
CA GLU A 352 8.56 -27.16 -3.32
C GLU A 352 7.29 -27.97 -3.06
N GLU A 353 6.52 -28.32 -4.11
CA GLU A 353 5.39 -29.26 -3.98
C GLU A 353 5.89 -30.67 -3.63
N GLU A 354 7.01 -31.15 -4.17
CA GLU A 354 7.64 -32.41 -3.74
C GLU A 354 8.19 -32.35 -2.31
N LYS A 355 8.77 -31.22 -1.87
CA LYS A 355 9.25 -31.05 -0.49
C LYS A 355 8.10 -30.95 0.51
N MET A 356 6.99 -30.30 0.16
CA MET A 356 5.77 -30.23 0.97
C MET A 356 5.09 -31.61 1.04
N ALA A 357 4.93 -32.29 -0.09
CA ALA A 357 4.36 -33.65 -0.14
C ALA A 357 5.24 -34.69 0.58
N GLY A 358 6.56 -34.51 0.56
CA GLY A 358 7.51 -35.32 1.33
C GLY A 358 7.36 -35.11 2.84
N ARG A 359 7.17 -33.85 3.28
CA ARG A 359 6.91 -33.52 4.69
C ARG A 359 5.56 -34.02 5.19
N GLU A 360 4.51 -33.88 4.38
CA GLU A 360 3.17 -34.39 4.72
C GLU A 360 3.19 -35.93 4.84
N LYS A 361 3.91 -36.64 3.96
CA LYS A 361 4.09 -38.09 4.09
C LYS A 361 4.89 -38.50 5.32
N GLU A 362 5.95 -37.76 5.68
CA GLU A 362 6.69 -38.04 6.93
C GLU A 362 5.84 -37.79 8.18
N GLU A 363 4.95 -36.79 8.15
CA GLU A 363 4.05 -36.47 9.24
C GLU A 363 2.90 -37.48 9.35
N GLU A 364 2.35 -37.94 8.22
CA GLU A 364 1.33 -39.00 8.15
C GLU A 364 1.88 -40.34 8.66
N VAL A 365 3.10 -40.72 8.26
CA VAL A 365 3.79 -41.91 8.79
C VAL A 365 4.07 -41.77 10.29
N ARG A 366 4.44 -40.57 10.78
CA ARG A 366 4.61 -40.33 12.22
C ARG A 366 3.31 -40.49 13.00
N VAL A 367 2.18 -40.03 12.44
CA VAL A 367 0.86 -40.16 13.05
C VAL A 367 0.39 -41.61 13.03
N GLU A 368 0.59 -42.36 11.94
CA GLU A 368 0.29 -43.81 11.90
C GLU A 368 1.11 -44.60 12.92
N VAL A 369 2.42 -44.34 13.02
CA VAL A 369 3.28 -44.99 14.03
C VAL A 369 2.85 -44.60 15.45
N LEU A 370 2.44 -43.35 15.70
CA LEU A 370 1.90 -42.96 16.99
C LEU A 370 0.58 -43.69 17.31
N ILE A 371 -0.29 -43.85 16.33
CA ILE A 371 -1.57 -44.57 16.49
C ILE A 371 -1.30 -46.05 16.76
N GLU A 372 -0.39 -46.71 16.05
CA GLU A 372 -0.02 -48.11 16.32
C GLU A 372 0.57 -48.28 17.72
N VAL A 373 1.44 -47.37 18.16
CA VAL A 373 2.01 -47.40 19.52
C VAL A 373 0.91 -47.21 20.57
N VAL A 374 -0.02 -46.26 20.37
CA VAL A 374 -1.15 -46.05 21.28
C VAL A 374 -2.08 -47.26 21.30
N VAL A 375 -2.38 -47.87 20.16
CA VAL A 375 -3.21 -49.09 20.08
C VAL A 375 -2.53 -50.27 20.76
N ALA A 376 -1.20 -50.43 20.62
CA ALA A 376 -0.43 -51.47 21.30
C ALA A 376 -0.43 -51.28 22.83
N VAL A 377 -0.25 -50.04 23.31
CA VAL A 377 -0.30 -49.70 24.75
C VAL A 377 -1.70 -49.95 25.31
N MET A 378 -2.76 -49.59 24.57
CA MET A 378 -4.14 -49.84 24.97
C MET A 378 -4.48 -51.34 25.00
N ALA A 379 -3.96 -52.13 24.04
CA ALA A 379 -4.13 -53.58 24.01
C ALA A 379 -3.36 -54.27 25.16
N GLU A 380 -2.19 -53.75 25.56
CA GLU A 380 -1.47 -54.22 26.75
C GLU A 380 -2.29 -53.94 28.03
N GLU A 381 -2.85 -52.74 28.20
CA GLU A 381 -3.70 -52.40 29.36
C GLU A 381 -4.98 -53.27 29.45
N GLU A 382 -5.57 -53.66 28.33
CA GLU A 382 -6.75 -54.54 28.31
C GLU A 382 -6.40 -56.00 28.65
N SER A 383 -5.16 -56.43 28.38
CA SER A 383 -4.65 -57.76 28.78
C SER A 383 -4.40 -57.89 30.29
N TYR A 384 -4.20 -56.76 31.00
CA TYR A 384 -4.07 -56.73 32.47
C TYR A 384 -5.42 -56.73 33.20
N LYS A 385 -6.53 -56.40 32.53
CA LYS A 385 -7.88 -56.33 33.13
C LYS A 385 -8.65 -57.66 33.11
N THR A 386 -8.11 -58.73 32.53
CA THR A 386 -8.83 -60.02 32.33
C THR A 386 -8.17 -61.26 32.95
N LYS A 387 -7.16 -61.12 33.83
CA LYS A 387 -6.63 -62.26 34.61
C LYS A 387 -7.38 -62.44 35.95
N PRO A 388 -8.00 -63.61 36.22
CA PRO A 388 -8.71 -63.85 37.47
C PRO A 388 -7.73 -64.05 38.63
N PHE A 389 -7.79 -63.17 39.64
CA PHE A 389 -7.10 -63.37 40.92
C PHE A 389 -7.87 -64.42 41.75
N LEU A 390 -7.27 -65.60 41.90
CA LEU A 390 -7.68 -66.64 42.85
C LEU A 390 -7.29 -66.23 44.27
N LEU A 391 -8.29 -66.08 45.15
CA LEU A 391 -8.11 -65.92 46.59
C LEU A 391 -7.89 -67.29 47.25
N GLN A 392 -6.81 -67.43 48.03
CA GLN A 392 -6.70 -68.42 49.11
C GLN A 392 -6.40 -67.70 50.44
N PRO A 393 -6.92 -68.19 51.60
CA PRO A 393 -7.03 -67.38 52.81
C PRO A 393 -6.00 -67.71 53.91
N CYS A 394 -6.02 -66.86 54.96
CA CYS A 394 -5.61 -67.12 56.36
C CYS A 394 -4.09 -66.98 56.67
N ARG A 395 -3.56 -66.38 57.76
CA ARG A 395 -4.05 -65.99 59.11
C ARG A 395 -3.14 -64.94 59.81
N THR A 396 -3.80 -64.06 60.58
CA THR A 396 -3.54 -63.57 61.97
C THR A 396 -2.30 -62.78 62.42
N ARG A 397 -2.66 -61.82 63.31
CA ARG A 397 -1.96 -61.22 64.48
C ARG A 397 -0.87 -60.18 64.20
N ALA A 398 -0.64 -59.15 65.01
CA ALA A 398 -1.43 -58.36 65.97
C ALA A 398 -0.53 -57.22 66.47
N GLN A 399 -1.17 -56.20 67.06
CA GLN A 399 -0.68 -55.25 68.07
C GLN A 399 0.20 -54.05 67.68
N ASN A 400 -0.35 -52.87 68.05
CA ASN A 400 0.22 -51.77 68.86
C ASN A 400 1.46 -51.04 68.32
N ASP A 401 1.73 -49.77 68.58
CA ASP A 401 1.09 -48.62 69.23
C ASP A 401 1.99 -47.41 68.88
N SER A 402 1.47 -46.17 68.98
CA SER A 402 2.23 -44.92 69.28
C SER A 402 3.30 -44.48 68.24
N GLU A 403 3.71 -43.23 68.03
CA GLU A 403 3.51 -41.92 68.63
C GLU A 403 4.18 -40.89 67.68
N ILE A 404 3.66 -39.66 67.64
CA ILE A 404 4.35 -38.35 67.63
C ILE A 404 5.50 -38.09 66.63
N GLY A 405 5.45 -36.92 65.96
CA GLY A 405 6.67 -36.19 65.62
C GLY A 405 6.59 -35.15 64.51
N GLU A 406 6.20 -33.92 64.85
CA GLU A 406 6.54 -32.71 64.08
C GLU A 406 8.07 -32.52 64.00
N ARG A 407 8.59 -32.01 62.87
CA ARG A 407 9.44 -30.80 62.84
C ARG A 407 9.82 -30.37 61.42
N ALA A 408 9.75 -29.05 61.25
CA ALA A 408 10.26 -28.24 60.15
C ALA A 408 11.79 -28.20 60.09
N ASN A 409 12.37 -27.88 58.92
CA ASN A 409 12.95 -26.55 58.67
C ASN A 409 13.46 -26.38 57.21
N PRO A 410 13.61 -25.12 56.73
CA PRO A 410 13.91 -24.71 55.36
C PRO A 410 15.41 -24.44 55.16
N ASN A 411 15.80 -24.13 53.92
CA ASN A 411 17.01 -23.34 53.67
C ASN A 411 16.93 -22.65 52.31
N ASP A 412 17.02 -21.33 52.34
CA ASP A 412 17.51 -20.52 51.23
C ASP A 412 18.33 -19.38 51.82
N SER A 413 19.59 -19.25 51.39
CA SER A 413 20.48 -18.18 51.80
C SER A 413 21.47 -17.85 50.68
N ALA A 414 21.63 -16.55 50.50
CA ALA A 414 22.25 -15.82 49.40
C ALA A 414 23.80 -15.73 49.42
N GLN A 415 24.29 -14.93 48.45
CA GLN A 415 25.62 -14.29 48.27
C GLN A 415 26.65 -15.11 47.48
N THR A 416 27.49 -14.56 46.59
CA THR A 416 28.01 -13.22 46.18
C THR A 416 28.37 -13.33 44.66
N SER A 417 28.68 -12.32 43.84
CA SER A 417 29.56 -11.14 43.89
C SER A 417 29.38 -10.30 42.63
#